data_AF-A0A8S2YCB7-F1
#
_entry.id   AF-A0A8S2YCB7-F1
#
_cell.length_a   1.000
_cell.length_b   1.000
_cell.length_c   1.000
_cell.angle_alpha   90.00
_cell.angle_beta   90.00
_cell.angle_gamma   90.00
#
_symmetry.space_group_name_H-M   'P 1'
#
loop_
_entity.id
_entity.type
_entity.pdbx_description
1 polymer ?
#
loop_
_entity_poly.entity_id
_entity_poly.type
_entity_poly.pdbx_seq_one_letter_code
_entity_poly.pdbx_strand_id
1 'polypeptide(L)' 'EKIHLFDKINDERCNCKIGVLYQRVNQTVEQDIFNNDILPNDMLDFLNRISERVDLKGFTKYRGDLDTKNGSHGEYSYYA' A
#
# COMPACT_ATOMS: atom_id res chain seq x y z
N GLU A 1 18.38 26.99 15.42
CA GLU A 1 17.45 27.03 14.27
C GLU A 1 17.90 26.23 13.05
N LYS A 2 19.09 26.47 12.46
CA LYS A 2 19.49 25.75 11.22
C LYS A 2 19.71 24.24 11.39
N ILE A 3 20.08 23.76 12.59
CA ILE A 3 20.35 22.33 12.85
C ILE A 3 19.05 21.49 12.76
N HIS A 4 17.92 21.99 13.29
CA HIS A 4 16.62 21.33 13.17
C HIS A 4 16.05 21.29 11.74
N LEU A 5 16.54 22.15 10.85
CA LEU A 5 16.07 22.17 9.47
C LEU A 5 16.69 21.03 8.65
N PHE A 6 17.92 20.61 8.98
CA PHE A 6 18.60 19.50 8.30
C PHE A 6 18.00 18.14 8.66
N ASP A 7 17.54 17.96 9.90
CA ASP A 7 16.88 16.72 10.33
C ASP A 7 15.53 16.53 9.60
N LYS A 8 14.81 17.62 9.30
CA LYS A 8 13.55 17.58 8.53
C LYS A 8 13.73 17.23 7.06
N ILE A 9 14.88 17.54 6.46
CA ILE A 9 15.16 17.26 5.05
C ILE A 9 15.50 15.77 4.84
N ASN A 10 15.73 15.00 5.92
CA ASN A 10 16.09 13.59 5.83
C ASN A 10 14.93 12.60 5.96
N ASP A 11 13.68 13.04 6.11
CA ASP A 11 12.52 12.14 6.30
C ASP A 11 11.66 11.94 5.02
N GLU A 12 12.02 12.58 3.90
CA GLU A 12 11.36 12.31 2.61
C GLU A 12 11.95 11.08 1.90
N ARG A 13 13.11 10.59 2.34
CA ARG A 13 13.78 9.39 1.79
C ARG A 13 13.35 8.07 2.45
N CYS A 14 12.59 8.13 3.54
CA CYS A 14 12.14 6.95 4.28
C CYS A 14 10.80 6.40 3.78
N ASN A 15 10.06 7.18 3.01
CA ASN A 15 8.76 6.76 2.50
C ASN A 15 8.93 5.95 1.22
N CYS A 16 8.51 4.69 1.25
CA CYS A 16 8.51 3.77 0.11
C CYS A 16 7.07 3.38 -0.24
N LYS A 17 6.80 3.22 -1.54
CA LYS A 17 5.58 2.56 -2.03
C LYS A 17 5.97 1.32 -2.82
N ILE A 18 5.33 0.21 -2.51
CA ILE A 18 5.60 -1.09 -3.13
C ILE A 18 4.27 -1.58 -3.71
N GLY A 19 4.27 -1.84 -5.02
CA GLY A 19 3.15 -2.51 -5.67
C GLY A 19 3.19 -4.00 -5.39
N VAL A 20 2.06 -4.57 -4.97
CA VAL A 20 1.89 -6.01 -4.76
C VAL A 20 0.81 -6.51 -5.70
N LEU A 21 1.13 -7.51 -6.52
CA LEU A 21 0.20 -8.16 -7.42
C LEU A 21 0.16 -9.65 -7.11
N TYR A 22 -1.03 -10.25 -7.15
CA TYR A 22 -1.21 -11.68 -7.02
C TYR A 22 -1.51 -12.28 -8.38
N GLN A 23 -0.74 -13.29 -8.79
CA GLN A 23 -0.90 -14.00 -10.06
C GLN A 23 -1.27 -15.46 -9.78
N ARG A 24 -2.42 -15.90 -10.32
CA ARG A 24 -2.88 -17.29 -10.20
C ARG A 24 -2.09 -18.21 -11.12
N VAL A 25 -2.14 -19.51 -10.83
CA VAL A 25 -1.52 -20.54 -11.68
C VAL A 25 -2.05 -20.41 -13.11
N ASN A 26 -1.12 -20.42 -14.09
CA ASN A 26 -1.39 -20.27 -15.53
C ASN A 26 -2.02 -18.94 -15.97
N GLN A 27 -2.11 -17.94 -15.09
CA GLN A 27 -2.56 -16.60 -15.48
C GLN A 27 -1.41 -15.88 -16.19
N THR A 28 -1.58 -15.55 -17.47
CA THR A 28 -0.51 -14.97 -18.31
C THR A 28 -0.86 -13.62 -18.92
N VAL A 29 -2.13 -13.23 -18.88
CA VAL A 29 -2.61 -11.95 -19.39
C VAL A 29 -2.60 -10.93 -18.27
N GLU A 30 -1.91 -9.81 -18.48
CA GLU A 30 -1.79 -8.71 -17.50
C GLU A 30 -3.15 -8.22 -17.00
N GLN A 31 -4.08 -7.98 -17.91
CA GLN A 31 -5.43 -7.54 -17.58
C GLN A 31 -6.14 -8.51 -16.62
N ASP A 32 -5.96 -9.82 -16.81
CA ASP A 32 -6.56 -10.81 -15.92
C ASP A 32 -5.96 -10.70 -14.51
N ILE A 33 -4.64 -10.48 -14.40
CA ILE A 33 -3.96 -10.34 -13.11
C ILE A 33 -4.51 -9.14 -12.34
N PHE A 34 -4.72 -8.01 -13.02
CA PHE A 34 -5.32 -6.81 -12.44
C PHE A 34 -6.79 -6.98 -12.05
N ASN A 35 -7.51 -7.89 -12.72
CA ASN A 35 -8.93 -8.19 -12.44
C ASN A 35 -9.14 -9.27 -11.36
N ASN A 36 -8.11 -9.59 -10.56
CA ASN A 36 -8.25 -10.55 -9.48
C ASN A 36 -9.08 -9.95 -8.33
N ASP A 37 -10.37 -10.32 -8.25
CA ASP A 37 -11.31 -9.78 -7.24
C ASP A 37 -11.18 -10.39 -5.84
N ILE A 38 -10.53 -11.56 -5.74
CA ILE A 38 -10.42 -12.32 -4.49
C ILE A 38 -8.98 -12.79 -4.34
N LEU A 39 -8.40 -12.45 -3.18
CA LEU A 39 -7.11 -12.93 -2.72
C LEU A 39 -7.31 -14.21 -1.89
N PRO A 40 -6.45 -15.23 -2.06
CA PRO A 40 -6.50 -16.43 -1.24
C PRO A 40 -5.97 -16.17 0.18
N ASN A 41 -6.33 -17.05 1.12
CA ASN A 41 -6.00 -16.89 2.54
C ASN A 41 -4.50 -16.85 2.82
N ASP A 42 -3.70 -17.63 2.10
CA ASP A 42 -2.24 -17.65 2.22
C ASP A 42 -1.61 -16.30 1.84
N MET A 43 -2.15 -15.62 0.83
CA MET A 43 -1.74 -14.28 0.44
C MET A 43 -2.12 -13.25 1.51
N LEU A 44 -3.34 -13.33 2.06
CA LEU A 44 -3.77 -12.47 3.16
C LEU A 44 -2.90 -12.66 4.41
N ASP A 45 -2.56 -13.89 4.76
CA ASP A 45 -1.65 -14.21 5.87
C ASP A 45 -0.25 -13.64 5.64
N PHE A 46 0.25 -13.70 4.40
CA PHE A 46 1.51 -13.06 4.04
C PHE A 46 1.47 -11.54 4.25
N LEU A 47 0.44 -10.86 3.75
CA LEU A 47 0.28 -9.41 3.92
C LEU A 47 0.21 -9.02 5.40
N ASN A 48 -0.58 -9.74 6.19
CA ASN A 48 -0.72 -9.50 7.63
C ASN A 48 0.58 -9.72 8.43
N ARG A 49 1.53 -10.51 7.90
CA ARG A 49 2.84 -10.71 8.54
C ARG A 49 3.82 -9.59 8.25
N ILE A 50 3.73 -8.97 7.08
CA ILE A 50 4.66 -7.91 6.64
C ILE A 50 4.13 -6.50 6.92
N SER A 51 2.85 -6.37 7.25
CA SER A 51 2.16 -5.08 7.34
C SER A 51 0.85 -5.17 8.11
N GLU A 52 0.30 -4.02 8.48
CA GLU A 52 -1.02 -3.87 9.09
C GLU A 52 -2.03 -3.38 8.04
N ARG A 53 -3.24 -3.98 8.05
CA ARG A 53 -4.37 -3.48 7.25
C ARG A 53 -4.89 -2.18 7.85
N VAL A 54 -4.94 -1.13 7.04
CA VAL A 54 -5.39 0.21 7.46
C VAL A 54 -6.54 0.68 6.57
N ASP A 55 -7.52 1.35 7.18
CA ASP A 55 -8.58 2.03 6.44
C ASP A 55 -8.01 3.27 5.73
N LEU A 56 -8.33 3.44 4.44
CA LEU A 56 -7.85 4.60 3.68
C LEU A 56 -8.59 5.87 4.08
N LYS A 57 -9.89 5.76 4.39
CA LYS A 57 -10.69 6.91 4.78
C LYS A 57 -10.20 7.50 6.09
N GLY A 58 -9.67 8.73 6.03
CA GLY A 58 -9.12 9.43 7.19
C GLY A 58 -7.71 9.00 7.58
N PHE A 59 -7.00 8.21 6.75
CA PHE A 59 -5.60 7.86 6.99
C PHE A 59 -4.70 9.09 6.90
N THR A 60 -3.86 9.31 7.92
CA THR A 60 -3.07 10.54 8.08
C THR A 60 -1.57 10.37 7.82
N LYS A 61 -1.07 9.13 7.70
CA LYS A 61 0.36 8.86 7.42
C LYS A 61 0.66 8.91 5.92
N TYR A 62 1.88 8.53 5.52
CA TYR A 62 2.28 8.46 4.11
C TYR A 62 1.34 7.53 3.32
N ARG A 63 0.64 8.09 2.34
CA ARG A 63 -0.47 7.42 1.64
C ARG A 63 -0.09 6.83 0.28
N GLY A 64 1.15 7.00 -0.19
CA GLY A 64 1.60 6.40 -1.46
C GLY A 64 0.70 6.70 -2.67
N ASP A 65 0.19 7.94 -2.78
CA ASP A 65 -0.77 8.40 -3.81
C ASP A 65 -2.20 7.79 -3.73
N LEU A 66 -2.52 7.04 -2.69
CA LEU A 66 -3.88 6.52 -2.45
C LEU A 66 -4.84 7.64 -1.99
N ASP A 67 -6.11 7.52 -2.39
CA ASP A 67 -7.15 8.45 -1.98
C ASP A 67 -7.64 8.11 -0.59
N THR A 68 -7.52 9.08 0.31
CA THR A 68 -7.87 8.96 1.73
C THR A 68 -9.13 9.75 2.09
N LYS A 69 -9.77 10.39 1.09
CA LYS A 69 -10.92 11.29 1.29
C LYS A 69 -12.20 10.77 0.63
N ASN A 70 -12.13 10.43 -0.65
CA ASN A 70 -13.33 10.17 -1.46
C ASN A 70 -13.56 8.66 -1.72
N GLY A 71 -12.56 7.82 -1.43
CA GLY A 71 -12.64 6.36 -1.57
C GLY A 71 -12.42 5.84 -3.00
N SER A 72 -11.77 6.61 -3.89
CA SER A 72 -11.60 6.20 -5.30
C SER A 72 -10.60 5.07 -5.51
N HIS A 73 -9.74 4.78 -4.53
CA HIS A 73 -8.66 3.78 -4.62
C HIS A 73 -8.88 2.57 -3.69
N GLY A 74 -10.14 2.32 -3.32
CA GLY A 74 -10.53 1.22 -2.41
C GLY A 74 -10.78 1.70 -0.98
N GLU A 75 -11.22 0.77 -0.14
CA GLU A 75 -11.58 1.04 1.26
C GLU A 75 -10.39 0.97 2.21
N TYR A 76 -9.41 0.10 1.91
CA TYR A 76 -8.27 -0.19 2.78
C TYR A 76 -7.00 -0.45 1.98
N SER A 77 -5.86 -0.39 2.65
CA SER A 77 -4.56 -0.81 2.13
C SER A 77 -3.72 -1.43 3.25
N TYR A 78 -2.44 -1.70 2.98
CA TYR A 78 -1.49 -2.26 3.93
C TYR A 78 -0.34 -1.29 4.15
N TYR A 79 0.02 -1.08 5.41
CA TYR A 79 1.05 -0.12 5.84
C TYR A 79 1.95 -0.74 6.92
N ALA A 80 3.24 -0.41 6.92
CA ALA A 80 4.23 -0.88 7.89
C ALA A 80 5.11 0.30 8.35
#